data_AF-A0A8T6M5W6-F1
#
_entry.id   AF-A0A8T6M5W6-F1
#
_cell.length_a   1.000
_cell.length_b   1.000
_cell.length_c   1.000
_cell.angle_alpha   90.00
_cell.angle_beta   90.00
_cell.angle_gamma   90.00
#
_symmetry.space_group_name_H-M   'P 1'
#
loop_
_entity.id
_entity.type
_entity.pdbx_description
1 polymer ?
#
loop_
_entity_poly.entity_id
_entity_poly.type
_entity_poly.pdbx_seq_one_letter_code
_entity_poly.pdbx_strand_id
1 'polypeptide(L)' 'MGQKVNPTGFRIGNTFTWKSRWFAKKDDYQGVVLEDV' A
#
# COMPACT_ATOMS: atom_id res chain seq x y z
N MET A 1 6.44 -10.62 -25.40
CA MET A 1 5.58 -9.55 -24.83
C MET A 1 5.70 -9.62 -23.31
N GLY A 2 6.53 -8.77 -22.73
CA GLY A 2 6.90 -8.84 -21.31
C GLY A 2 5.81 -8.33 -20.38
N GLN A 3 5.80 -8.83 -19.13
CA GLN A 3 4.90 -8.37 -18.08
C GLN A 3 5.18 -6.89 -17.79
N LYS A 4 4.15 -6.05 -17.96
CA LYS A 4 4.24 -4.62 -17.64
C LYS A 4 3.90 -4.40 -16.18
N VAL A 5 4.67 -3.51 -15.54
CA VAL A 5 4.45 -3.12 -14.14
C VAL A 5 3.12 -2.38 -14.00
N ASN A 6 2.44 -2.57 -12.86
CA ASN A 6 1.21 -1.83 -12.55
C ASN A 6 1.52 -0.32 -12.44
N PRO A 7 0.93 0.54 -13.29
CA PRO A 7 1.25 1.97 -13.35
C PRO A 7 0.82 2.74 -12.09
N THR A 8 -0.20 2.26 -11.38
CA THR A 8 -0.67 2.85 -10.12
C THR A 8 0.34 2.55 -9.01
N GLY A 9 0.78 1.29 -8.90
CA GLY A 9 1.81 0.87 -7.95
C GLY A 9 3.17 1.54 -8.19
N PHE A 10 3.53 1.70 -9.47
CA PHE A 10 4.78 2.35 -9.87
C PHE A 10 4.85 3.85 -9.53
N ARG A 11 3.70 4.50 -9.31
CA ARG A 11 3.59 5.95 -9.06
C ARG A 11 3.02 6.29 -7.67
N ILE A 12 3.04 5.34 -6.74
CA ILE A 12 2.70 5.61 -5.33
C ILE A 12 3.74 6.58 -4.76
N GLY A 13 3.29 7.68 -4.16
CA GLY A 13 4.15 8.71 -3.55
C GLY A 13 4.41 9.94 -4.44
N ASN A 14 4.28 9.84 -5.77
CA ASN A 14 4.44 10.98 -6.68
C ASN A 14 3.09 11.55 -7.15
N THR A 15 2.20 10.70 -7.69
CA THR A 15 0.91 11.16 -8.26
C THR A 15 -0.28 10.48 -7.58
N PHE A 16 -0.10 9.27 -7.05
CA PHE A 16 -1.12 8.56 -6.30
C PHE A 16 -0.72 8.45 -4.82
N THR A 17 -1.63 8.83 -3.93
CA THR A 17 -1.46 8.69 -2.49
C THR A 17 -1.80 7.27 -2.04
N TRP A 18 -1.24 6.86 -0.89
CA TRP A 18 -1.66 5.64 -0.20
C TRP A 18 -3.16 5.68 0.10
N LYS A 19 -3.86 4.57 -0.16
CA LYS A 19 -5.29 4.44 0.16
C LYS A 19 -5.52 4.33 1.67
N SER A 20 -4.60 3.67 2.37
CA SER A 20 -4.61 3.51 3.82
C SER A 20 -3.49 4.36 4.43
N ARG A 21 -3.86 5.40 5.19
CA ARG A 21 -2.93 6.36 5.81
C ARG A 21 -2.97 6.24 7.32
N TRP A 22 -2.42 5.15 7.84
CA TRP A 22 -2.31 4.91 9.28
C TRP A 22 -0.92 4.38 9.62
N PHE A 23 -0.51 4.58 10.87
CA PHE A 23 0.78 4.13 11.39
C PHE A 23 0.52 3.23 12.59
N ALA A 24 0.92 1.97 12.52
CA ALA A 24 0.88 1.05 13.65
C ALA A 24 2.30 0.64 14.05
N LYS A 25 2.45 0.28 15.31
CA LYS A 25 3.68 -0.36 15.80
C LYS A 25 3.85 -1.73 15.14
N LYS A 26 5.08 -2.21 15.09
CA LYS A 26 5.44 -3.46 14.38
C LYS A 26 4.57 -4.65 14.79
N ASP A 27 4.22 -4.73 16.08
CA ASP A 27 3.43 -5.83 16.65
C ASP A 27 1.92 -5.71 16.32
N ASP A 28 1.43 -4.48 16.14
CA ASP A 28 0.00 -4.21 15.87
C ASP A 28 -0.31 -4.13 14.37
N TYR A 29 0.72 -3.95 13.52
CA TYR A 29 0.54 -3.78 12.08
C TYR A 29 -0.21 -4.94 11.43
N GLN A 30 0.09 -6.19 11.83
CA GLN A 30 -0.56 -7.37 11.28
C GLN A 30 -2.08 -7.41 11.58
N GLY A 31 -2.48 -6.97 12.79
CA GLY A 31 -3.89 -6.92 13.18
C GLY A 31 -4.64 -5.81 12.43
N VAL A 32 -4.06 -4.62 12.37
CA VAL A 32 -4.69 -3.45 11.73
C VAL A 32 -4.76 -3.60 10.21
N VAL A 33 -3.79 -4.26 9.57
CA VAL A 33 -3.93 -4.59 8.13
C VAL A 33 -5.08 -5.57 7.91
N LEU A 34 -5.27 -6.56 8.77
CA LEU A 34 -6.34 -7.55 8.60
C LEU A 34 -7.73 -6.93 8.71
N GLU A 35 -7.89 -5.88 9.51
CA GLU A 35 -9.13 -5.12 9.62
C GLU A 35 -9.41 -4.21 8.40
N ASP A 36 -8.37 -3.89 7.61
CA ASP A 36 -8.40 -2.94 6.47
C ASP A 36 -8.46 -3.65 5.09
N VAL A 37 -8.50 -4.99 5.05
CA VAL A 37 -8.68 -5.83 3.83
C VAL A 37 -10.15 -6.05 3.51
#